data_AF-A0A2A9MES4-F1
#
_entry.id   AF-A0A2A9MES4-F1
#
_cell.length_a   1.000
_cell.length_b   1.000
_cell.length_c   1.000
_cell.angle_alpha   90.00
_cell.angle_beta   90.00
_cell.angle_gamma   90.00
#
_symmetry.space_group_name_H-M   'P 1'
#
loop_
_entity.id
_entity.type
_entity.pdbx_description
1 polymer ?
#
loop_
_entity_poly.entity_id
_entity_poly.type
_entity_poly.pdbx_seq_one_letter_code
_entity_poly.pdbx_strand_id
1 'polypeptide(L)'
;MRGSSRQASTRRRWFLYPVLAALSYCLLTTPSSAAYHDDGDYGAVNTEATDAVHSPEDPLADVYIEDYWRRMGWRDSTRSHEGPSRPPGSRRGWARFSTPAGRAAGQKKKKILGALLTLAAVAVVAAVMYGGMRYYRRSREQDPEESFSSESPPMTPTPPASPPFRRESLFVDRLYFDSAPPKAGAEDTYALTHMNNLKVTFFGASDGPSGLTPLYDPRPSKRIATVDAGHNDLWIGGGGVNGAFAAMLRNRGAENNLELNASTIREDSAKVQRELLERAVANPGTLVHMHTGKTSPLFQDSFAYVRFAPGVAWQESETGKNVGVAFLHLLKPSVTPYGAAENNVMLYTVAPRGSANDEDYASAYVATIDHLYGAVTMFNKTPLGQANRIAGIRLPVLGGGIFRGARSLDSLGELNAAGAGEAAAHYGASLELQYMYDNTNSVFTAFKDYESK
;
A
#
# COMPACT_ATOMS: atom_id res chain seq x y z
N MET A 1 -46.52 -3.99 57.55
CA MET A 1 -45.55 -5.08 57.81
C MET A 1 -44.36 -4.92 56.87
N ARG A 2 -43.17 -5.26 57.39
CA ARG A 2 -41.82 -4.96 56.89
C ARG A 2 -41.46 -5.71 55.61
N GLY A 3 -40.51 -5.17 54.84
CA GLY A 3 -39.70 -5.92 53.87
C GLY A 3 -38.96 -5.06 52.86
N SER A 4 -37.69 -4.75 53.12
CA SER A 4 -36.79 -3.95 52.27
C SER A 4 -35.82 -4.81 51.46
N SER A 5 -35.48 -4.43 50.23
CA SER A 5 -34.15 -4.62 49.59
C SER A 5 -34.18 -4.03 48.17
N ARG A 6 -33.10 -3.58 47.51
CA ARG A 6 -31.87 -2.84 47.85
C ARG A 6 -31.34 -2.33 46.50
N GLN A 7 -30.71 -1.16 46.51
CA GLN A 7 -30.01 -0.52 45.38
C GLN A 7 -28.69 -1.24 45.02
N ALA A 8 -28.37 -1.30 43.73
CA ALA A 8 -27.03 -1.23 43.09
C ALA A 8 -27.27 -1.14 41.56
N SER A 9 -26.64 -0.33 40.72
CA SER A 9 -25.25 0.13 40.70
C SER A 9 -25.08 1.45 39.92
N THR A 10 -24.73 2.53 40.62
CA THR A 10 -24.20 3.79 40.06
C THR A 10 -22.77 3.99 40.58
N ARG A 11 -21.82 3.18 40.09
CA ARG A 11 -20.37 3.38 40.37
C ARG A 11 -19.51 2.85 39.22
N ARG A 12 -19.45 3.57 38.09
CA ARG A 12 -18.42 3.33 37.04
C ARG A 12 -17.87 4.61 36.36
N ARG A 13 -18.04 5.80 36.94
CA ARG A 13 -17.59 7.07 36.29
C ARG A 13 -16.49 7.87 37.02
N TRP A 14 -15.91 7.38 38.12
CA TRP A 14 -14.98 8.19 38.93
C TRP A 14 -13.48 7.87 38.78
N PHE A 15 -13.08 6.94 37.91
CA PHE A 15 -11.65 6.57 37.75
C PHE A 15 -10.92 7.16 36.53
N LEU A 16 -11.63 7.81 35.59
CA LEU A 16 -11.02 8.34 34.34
C LEU A 16 -10.64 9.82 34.40
N TYR A 17 -11.22 10.60 35.32
CA TYR A 17 -10.96 12.04 35.40
C TYR A 17 -9.58 12.45 35.95
N PRO A 18 -8.95 11.77 36.93
CA PRO A 18 -7.66 12.24 37.45
C PRO A 18 -6.48 11.95 36.50
N VAL A 19 -6.60 10.97 35.60
CA VAL A 19 -5.54 10.60 34.63
C VAL A 19 -5.48 11.58 33.45
N LEU A 20 -6.63 12.05 32.97
CA LEU A 20 -6.71 13.04 31.90
C LEU A 20 -6.31 14.46 32.37
N ALA A 21 -6.54 14.77 33.65
CA ALA A 21 -6.08 16.02 34.24
C ALA A 21 -4.54 16.08 34.40
N ALA A 22 -3.89 14.96 34.72
CA ALA A 22 -2.43 14.89 34.86
C ALA A 22 -1.71 15.02 33.50
N LEU A 23 -2.27 14.46 32.43
CA LEU A 23 -1.72 14.57 31.07
C LEU A 23 -1.85 15.98 30.49
N SER A 24 -2.93 16.70 30.81
CA SER A 24 -3.12 18.08 30.37
C SER A 24 -2.15 19.06 31.07
N TYR A 25 -1.75 18.79 32.31
CA TYR A 25 -0.81 19.64 33.06
C TYR A 25 0.64 19.50 32.57
N CYS A 26 1.03 18.31 32.10
CA CYS A 26 2.38 18.06 31.56
C CYS A 26 2.60 18.67 30.16
N LEU A 27 1.54 18.86 29.36
CA LEU A 27 1.63 19.48 28.04
C LEU A 27 1.66 21.02 28.08
N LEU A 28 1.21 21.63 29.18
CA LEU A 28 1.13 23.10 29.32
C LEU A 28 2.36 23.75 29.97
N THR A 29 3.35 22.98 30.44
CA THR A 29 4.48 23.50 31.23
C THR A 29 5.85 23.37 30.55
N THR A 30 5.92 23.05 29.27
CA THR A 30 7.18 23.11 28.51
C THR A 30 7.38 24.49 27.87
N PRO A 31 8.45 25.23 28.21
CA PRO A 31 8.72 26.51 27.56
C PRO A 31 9.24 26.28 26.13
N SER A 32 8.60 26.96 25.16
CA SER A 32 9.13 27.17 23.81
C SER A 32 10.44 27.97 23.88
N SER A 33 11.52 27.44 23.31
CA SER A 33 12.62 28.28 22.82
C SER A 33 13.44 27.61 21.72
N ALA A 34 13.42 28.27 20.57
CA ALA A 34 14.54 28.58 19.68
C ALA A 34 15.30 27.47 18.94
N ALA A 35 15.31 27.65 17.62
CA ALA A 35 16.21 27.07 16.64
C ALA A 35 17.69 27.08 17.08
N TYR A 36 18.39 25.99 16.78
CA TYR A 36 19.85 25.96 16.71
C TYR A 36 20.28 25.10 15.51
N HIS A 37 21.06 25.74 14.64
CA HIS A 37 21.90 25.09 13.63
C HIS A 37 22.94 24.21 14.34
N ASP A 38 23.16 23.00 13.82
CA ASP A 38 24.22 22.11 14.24
C ASP A 38 25.18 21.91 13.06
N ASP A 39 26.33 22.60 13.13
CA ASP A 39 27.50 22.35 12.30
C ASP A 39 28.33 21.27 13.00
N GLY A 40 28.25 20.04 12.48
CA GLY A 40 28.96 18.86 12.99
C GLY A 40 30.07 18.40 12.05
N ASP A 41 31.26 18.92 12.30
CA ASP A 41 32.57 18.52 11.78
C ASP A 41 32.83 17.02 12.02
N TYR A 42 32.95 16.22 10.94
CA TYR A 42 33.39 14.82 11.00
C TYR A 42 34.82 14.71 10.45
N GLY A 43 35.72 14.31 11.34
CA GLY A 43 37.11 14.03 11.05
C GLY A 43 37.30 12.94 10.00
N ALA A 44 38.33 13.18 9.18
CA ALA A 44 38.79 12.33 8.09
C ALA A 44 39.16 10.91 8.54
N VAL A 45 38.65 9.93 7.80
CA VAL A 45 39.34 8.66 7.52
C VAL A 45 39.23 8.41 6.02
N ASN A 46 40.37 8.13 5.39
CA ASN A 46 40.54 8.08 3.94
C ASN A 46 39.64 7.07 3.23
N THR A 47 39.10 7.60 2.13
CA THR A 47 38.48 7.00 0.95
C THR A 47 39.41 6.08 0.15
N GLU A 48 38.85 5.07 -0.50
CA GLU A 48 39.10 4.78 -1.91
C GLU A 48 37.82 4.24 -2.58
N ALA A 49 37.42 4.89 -3.69
CA ALA A 49 36.54 4.44 -4.80
C ALA A 49 35.06 4.12 -4.45
N THR A 50 34.01 4.73 -5.03
CA THR A 50 33.83 5.45 -6.29
C THR A 50 32.59 6.38 -6.19
N ASP A 51 32.78 7.65 -6.53
CA ASP A 51 31.70 8.61 -6.81
C ASP A 51 31.09 8.35 -8.20
N ALA A 52 29.76 8.23 -8.26
CA ALA A 52 28.98 8.50 -9.47
C ALA A 52 27.80 9.40 -9.08
N VAL A 53 27.83 10.59 -9.69
CA VAL A 53 27.04 11.78 -9.39
C VAL A 53 25.56 11.61 -9.75
N HIS A 54 24.68 11.99 -8.82
CA HIS A 54 23.27 12.30 -9.06
C HIS A 54 23.14 13.58 -9.91
N SER A 55 22.41 13.48 -11.02
CA SER A 55 21.85 14.64 -11.74
C SER A 55 20.33 14.39 -11.91
N PRO A 56 19.45 15.32 -11.50
CA PRO A 56 18.03 15.26 -11.80
C PRO A 56 17.80 15.91 -13.17
N GLU A 57 17.01 15.27 -14.03
CA GLU A 57 16.80 15.54 -15.46
C GLU A 57 17.69 14.68 -16.37
N ASP A 58 17.29 13.42 -16.54
CA ASP A 58 17.74 12.62 -17.69
C ASP A 58 16.70 12.75 -18.82
N PRO A 59 16.98 13.56 -19.86
CA PRO A 59 16.08 13.73 -21.01
C PRO A 59 15.93 12.46 -21.86
N LEU A 60 16.68 11.39 -21.59
CA LEU A 60 16.52 10.12 -22.30
C LEU A 60 15.28 9.34 -21.87
N ALA A 61 14.76 9.55 -20.66
CA ALA A 61 13.53 8.89 -20.20
C ALA A 61 12.29 9.32 -21.01
N ASP A 62 12.23 10.58 -21.44
CA ASP A 62 11.14 11.11 -22.27
C ASP A 62 11.20 10.63 -23.72
N VAL A 63 12.40 10.35 -24.25
CA VAL A 63 12.59 9.83 -25.62
C VAL A 63 12.07 8.41 -25.77
N TYR A 64 12.21 7.56 -24.73
CA TYR A 64 11.66 6.20 -24.74
C TYR A 64 10.13 6.18 -24.63
N ILE A 65 9.52 7.20 -24.01
CA ILE A 65 8.06 7.32 -23.84
C ILE A 65 7.39 7.91 -25.10
N GLU A 66 8.04 8.84 -25.82
CA GLU A 66 7.52 9.31 -27.12
C GLU A 66 7.57 8.22 -28.21
N ASP A 67 8.62 7.40 -28.25
CA ASP A 67 8.72 6.29 -29.22
C ASP A 67 7.71 5.16 -28.93
N TYR A 68 7.35 4.96 -27.65
CA TYR A 68 6.28 4.04 -27.21
C TYR A 68 4.95 4.39 -27.88
N TRP A 69 4.57 5.67 -27.98
CA TRP A 69 3.27 6.06 -28.54
C TRP A 69 3.29 6.32 -30.05
N ARG A 70 4.42 6.74 -30.64
CA ARG A 70 4.55 6.84 -32.12
C ARG A 70 4.35 5.50 -32.81
N ARG A 71 4.77 4.40 -32.19
CA ARG A 71 4.62 3.03 -32.72
C ARG A 71 3.23 2.44 -32.50
N MET A 72 2.44 3.01 -31.59
CA MET A 72 1.02 2.67 -31.35
C MET A 72 0.05 3.37 -32.32
N GLY A 73 0.55 4.00 -33.40
CA GLY A 73 -0.27 4.49 -34.51
C GLY A 73 -0.89 5.89 -34.31
N TRP A 74 -0.40 6.67 -33.34
CA TRP A 74 -0.86 8.05 -33.11
C TRP A 74 0.09 9.07 -33.76
N ARG A 75 -0.42 9.86 -34.72
CA ARG A 75 0.28 11.04 -35.28
C ARG A 75 -0.28 12.30 -34.63
N ASP A 76 0.61 13.16 -34.14
CA ASP A 76 0.29 14.56 -33.96
C ASP A 76 1.19 15.42 -34.85
N SER A 77 0.56 16.38 -35.51
CA SER A 77 1.15 17.31 -36.45
C SER A 77 1.46 18.61 -35.74
N THR A 78 2.67 19.13 -35.98
CA THR A 78 3.19 20.50 -35.75
C THR A 78 4.28 20.63 -34.67
N ARG A 79 5.51 20.91 -35.12
CA ARG A 79 6.59 21.48 -34.30
C ARG A 79 7.48 22.39 -35.16
N SER A 80 7.65 23.63 -34.71
CA SER A 80 8.70 24.62 -35.04
C SER A 80 8.62 25.67 -33.91
N HIS A 81 9.66 26.20 -33.25
CA HIS A 81 11.04 26.49 -33.63
C HIS A 81 11.93 26.62 -32.38
N GLU A 82 13.23 26.47 -32.59
CA GLU A 82 14.37 26.58 -31.67
C GLU A 82 14.78 28.04 -31.34
N GLY A 83 15.56 28.24 -30.26
CA GLY A 83 16.43 29.42 -30.08
C GLY A 83 17.00 29.62 -28.67
N PRO A 84 18.20 30.22 -28.47
CA PRO A 84 19.31 29.53 -27.78
C PRO A 84 19.94 30.25 -26.55
N SER A 85 21.13 29.74 -26.18
CA SER A 85 21.84 29.63 -24.89
C SER A 85 22.78 30.79 -24.46
N ARG A 86 23.33 30.64 -23.22
CA ARG A 86 24.74 30.91 -22.73
C ARG A 86 25.04 32.10 -21.75
N PRO A 87 26.20 32.16 -21.00
CA PRO A 87 26.32 31.89 -19.53
C PRO A 87 27.16 32.94 -18.70
N PRO A 88 28.08 32.65 -17.72
CA PRO A 88 27.99 33.10 -16.31
C PRO A 88 29.22 33.89 -15.72
N GLY A 89 29.17 34.26 -14.43
CA GLY A 89 30.30 34.73 -13.58
C GLY A 89 29.79 35.19 -12.20
N SER A 90 30.49 35.26 -11.06
CA SER A 90 31.90 35.10 -10.65
C SER A 90 32.01 35.05 -9.09
N ARG A 91 33.17 34.66 -8.55
CA ARG A 91 33.55 34.49 -7.12
C ARG A 91 34.01 35.78 -6.39
N ARG A 92 33.94 35.75 -5.03
CA ARG A 92 34.88 36.26 -3.94
C ARG A 92 34.07 36.91 -2.80
N GLY A 93 34.40 36.89 -1.50
CA GLY A 93 35.48 36.31 -0.68
C GLY A 93 35.43 36.86 0.79
N TRP A 94 35.93 36.05 1.75
CA TRP A 94 36.68 36.35 3.01
C TRP A 94 36.18 37.36 4.09
N ALA A 95 36.12 36.90 5.37
CA ALA A 95 36.82 37.50 6.54
C ALA A 95 36.66 36.66 7.84
N ARG A 96 37.67 36.76 8.74
CA ARG A 96 37.95 36.01 9.98
C ARG A 96 37.63 36.79 11.27
N PHE A 97 37.76 36.07 12.40
CA PHE A 97 37.93 36.44 13.83
C PHE A 97 36.62 36.42 14.64
N SER A 98 36.52 35.88 15.86
CA SER A 98 37.50 35.42 16.88
C SER A 98 36.76 34.64 17.99
N THR A 99 37.43 33.70 18.65
CA THR A 99 36.98 32.99 19.87
C THR A 99 37.02 33.85 21.14
N PRO A 100 36.24 33.48 22.17
CA PRO A 100 36.85 33.24 23.48
C PRO A 100 36.34 31.98 24.21
N ALA A 101 37.26 31.40 24.99
CA ALA A 101 37.07 30.23 25.84
C ALA A 101 36.41 30.57 27.19
N GLY A 102 35.73 29.57 27.77
CA GLY A 102 35.54 29.45 29.21
C GLY A 102 34.11 29.20 29.68
N ARG A 103 33.78 27.94 30.01
CA ARG A 103 32.86 27.50 31.10
C ARG A 103 32.57 25.99 30.98
N ALA A 104 33.53 25.15 31.34
CA ALA A 104 33.34 23.70 31.44
C ALA A 104 33.49 23.24 32.90
N ALA A 105 32.42 23.38 33.71
CA ALA A 105 32.37 22.74 35.04
C ALA A 105 30.95 22.50 35.61
N GLY A 106 29.87 22.90 34.92
CA GLY A 106 28.48 22.77 35.43
C GLY A 106 27.58 21.78 34.70
N GLN A 107 28.03 21.20 33.57
CA GLN A 107 27.13 20.52 32.62
C GLN A 107 27.00 19.00 32.83
N LYS A 108 27.92 18.34 33.56
CA LYS A 108 27.88 16.88 33.76
C LYS A 108 26.77 16.40 34.72
N LYS A 109 26.39 17.19 35.73
CA LYS A 109 25.34 16.78 36.69
C LYS A 109 23.92 16.86 36.13
N LYS A 110 23.65 17.77 35.18
CA LYS A 110 22.31 17.92 34.57
C LYS A 110 21.98 16.82 33.54
N LYS A 111 22.99 16.29 32.83
CA LYS A 111 22.79 15.18 31.86
C LYS A 111 22.44 13.86 32.55
N ILE A 112 23.03 13.58 33.71
CA ILE A 112 22.76 12.34 34.47
C ILE A 112 21.32 12.33 35.01
N LEU A 113 20.84 13.48 35.51
CA LEU A 113 19.48 13.59 36.03
C LEU A 113 18.41 13.46 34.92
N GLY A 114 18.66 14.01 33.73
CA GLY A 114 17.76 13.86 32.58
C GLY A 114 17.67 12.41 32.07
N ALA A 115 18.80 11.69 32.04
CA ALA A 115 18.81 10.28 31.66
C ALA A 115 18.03 9.39 32.65
N LEU A 116 18.17 9.64 33.96
CA LEU A 116 17.43 8.90 34.99
C LEU A 116 15.92 9.15 34.93
N LEU A 117 15.48 10.37 34.65
CA LEU A 117 14.06 10.69 34.47
C LEU A 117 13.45 10.02 33.24
N THR A 118 14.23 9.92 32.15
CA THR A 118 13.79 9.24 30.92
C THR A 118 13.64 7.73 31.15
N LEU A 119 14.59 7.11 31.84
CA LEU A 119 14.51 5.69 32.21
C LEU A 119 13.32 5.39 33.13
N ALA A 120 13.03 6.28 34.09
CA ALA A 120 11.86 6.14 34.96
C ALA A 120 10.54 6.24 34.17
N ALA A 121 10.45 7.15 33.21
CA ALA A 121 9.27 7.28 32.35
C ALA A 121 9.04 6.03 31.49
N VAL A 122 10.11 5.47 30.90
CA VAL A 122 10.04 4.22 30.11
C VAL A 122 9.60 3.04 30.99
N ALA A 123 10.13 2.94 32.22
CA ALA A 123 9.74 1.88 33.15
C ALA A 123 8.25 1.95 33.55
N VAL A 124 7.70 3.15 33.72
CA VAL A 124 6.27 3.34 34.02
C VAL A 124 5.40 2.92 32.84
N VAL A 125 5.77 3.31 31.61
CA VAL A 125 5.02 2.91 30.40
C VAL A 125 5.06 1.39 30.21
N ALA A 126 6.23 0.76 30.41
CA ALA A 126 6.37 -0.69 30.34
C ALA A 126 5.53 -1.41 31.41
N ALA A 127 5.47 -0.89 32.64
CA ALA A 127 4.65 -1.45 33.71
C ALA A 127 3.14 -1.35 33.41
N VAL A 128 2.70 -0.24 32.81
CA VAL A 128 1.29 -0.07 32.39
C VAL A 128 0.95 -1.03 31.25
N MET A 129 1.81 -1.15 30.23
CA MET A 129 1.64 -2.09 29.12
C MET A 129 1.59 -3.54 29.61
N TYR A 130 2.49 -3.91 30.52
CA TYR A 130 2.52 -5.24 31.12
C TYR A 130 1.28 -5.52 31.97
N GLY A 131 0.82 -4.54 32.76
CA GLY A 131 -0.43 -4.64 33.53
C GLY A 131 -1.66 -4.81 32.64
N GLY A 132 -1.73 -4.07 31.53
CA GLY A 132 -2.79 -4.16 30.53
C GLY A 132 -2.83 -5.51 29.84
N MET A 133 -1.68 -6.01 29.37
CA MET A 133 -1.58 -7.36 28.78
C MET A 133 -1.97 -8.46 29.77
N ARG A 134 -1.54 -8.36 31.03
CA ARG A 134 -1.88 -9.35 32.06
C ARG A 134 -3.37 -9.33 32.39
N TYR A 135 -3.99 -8.16 32.43
CA TYR A 135 -5.44 -8.02 32.64
C TYR A 135 -6.24 -8.57 31.45
N TYR A 136 -5.82 -8.28 30.23
CA TYR A 136 -6.45 -8.78 29.01
C TYR A 136 -6.41 -10.32 28.94
N ARG A 137 -5.25 -10.92 29.26
CA ARG A 137 -5.09 -12.38 29.31
C ARG A 137 -6.01 -13.04 30.34
N ARG A 138 -6.16 -12.43 31.52
CA ARG A 138 -7.03 -12.95 32.60
C ARG A 138 -8.52 -12.83 32.28
N SER A 139 -8.90 -11.82 31.49
CA SER A 139 -10.29 -11.62 31.05
C SER A 139 -10.71 -12.66 30.00
N ARG A 140 -9.74 -13.27 29.29
CA ARG A 140 -9.98 -14.31 28.29
C ARG A 140 -10.10 -15.72 28.89
N GLU A 141 -9.66 -15.89 30.14
CA GLU A 141 -9.76 -17.16 30.89
C GLU A 141 -11.07 -17.26 31.70
N GLN A 142 -11.95 -16.26 31.63
CA GLN A 142 -13.19 -16.16 32.43
C GLN A 142 -14.50 -16.21 31.62
N ASP A 143 -14.50 -16.65 30.38
CA ASP A 143 -15.75 -17.05 29.72
C ASP A 143 -16.02 -18.53 30.03
N PRO A 144 -16.96 -18.87 30.92
CA PRO A 144 -17.42 -20.25 31.04
C PRO A 144 -18.24 -20.62 29.80
N GLU A 145 -18.01 -21.82 29.28
CA GLU A 145 -18.86 -22.46 28.27
C GLU A 145 -20.32 -22.46 28.74
N GLU A 146 -21.16 -21.62 28.11
CA GLU A 146 -22.61 -21.75 28.23
C GLU A 146 -23.07 -22.95 27.40
N SER A 147 -23.37 -24.03 28.12
CA SER A 147 -24.09 -25.19 27.65
C SER A 147 -25.53 -24.80 27.27
N PHE A 148 -25.83 -24.78 25.98
CA PHE A 148 -27.21 -24.64 25.51
C PHE A 148 -27.91 -26.01 25.51
N SER A 149 -28.83 -26.18 26.46
CA SER A 149 -29.81 -27.27 26.50
C SER A 149 -30.72 -27.26 25.27
N SER A 150 -30.96 -28.46 24.74
CA SER A 150 -31.90 -28.78 23.68
C SER A 150 -33.35 -28.67 24.15
N GLU A 151 -34.13 -27.78 23.54
CA GLU A 151 -35.60 -27.88 23.55
C GLU A 151 -36.15 -27.48 22.18
N SER A 152 -36.78 -28.45 21.50
CA SER A 152 -37.27 -28.32 20.12
C SER A 152 -38.66 -27.66 20.07
N PRO A 153 -38.90 -26.65 19.20
CA PRO A 153 -40.25 -26.17 18.91
C PRO A 153 -40.97 -27.02 17.83
N PRO A 154 -42.31 -26.98 17.76
CA PRO A 154 -43.11 -27.88 16.93
C PRO A 154 -43.04 -27.52 15.43
N MET A 155 -43.13 -28.55 14.60
CA MET A 155 -43.06 -28.50 13.14
C MET A 155 -44.17 -27.65 12.52
N THR A 156 -43.78 -26.69 11.68
CA THR A 156 -44.62 -26.07 10.65
C THR A 156 -44.53 -26.84 9.33
N PRO A 157 -45.58 -26.83 8.49
CA PRO A 157 -45.70 -27.69 7.32
C PRO A 157 -44.78 -27.28 6.17
N THR A 158 -44.25 -28.30 5.51
CA THR A 158 -43.29 -28.27 4.40
C THR A 158 -43.81 -27.48 3.19
N PRO A 159 -43.04 -26.54 2.62
CA PRO A 159 -43.38 -25.93 1.34
C PRO A 159 -43.08 -26.90 0.17
N PRO A 160 -43.83 -26.81 -0.95
CA PRO A 160 -43.69 -27.72 -2.07
C PRO A 160 -42.33 -27.58 -2.75
N ALA A 161 -41.81 -28.72 -3.23
CA ALA A 161 -40.52 -28.86 -3.87
C ALA A 161 -40.32 -27.89 -5.03
N SER A 162 -39.27 -27.07 -4.94
CA SER A 162 -38.74 -26.30 -6.06
C SER A 162 -38.35 -27.25 -7.20
N PRO A 163 -38.62 -26.90 -8.47
CA PRO A 163 -38.20 -27.72 -9.61
C PRO A 163 -36.67 -27.86 -9.62
N PRO A 164 -36.13 -28.98 -10.11
CA PRO A 164 -34.71 -29.24 -10.09
C PRO A 164 -33.99 -28.12 -10.83
N PHE A 165 -33.12 -27.40 -10.11
CA PHE A 165 -32.13 -26.53 -10.72
C PHE A 165 -31.42 -27.34 -11.78
N ARG A 166 -31.63 -26.94 -13.04
CA ARG A 166 -30.80 -27.36 -14.15
C ARG A 166 -29.39 -26.89 -13.80
N ARG A 167 -28.54 -27.82 -13.33
CA ARG A 167 -27.10 -27.61 -13.30
C ARG A 167 -26.71 -27.40 -14.75
N GLU A 168 -26.63 -26.14 -15.17
CA GLU A 168 -25.76 -25.81 -16.28
C GLU A 168 -24.38 -26.31 -15.86
N SER A 169 -23.94 -27.37 -16.52
CA SER A 169 -22.58 -27.85 -16.43
C SER A 169 -21.69 -26.73 -16.96
N LEU A 170 -21.22 -25.87 -16.07
CA LEU A 170 -20.00 -25.13 -16.28
C LEU A 170 -18.89 -26.19 -16.30
N PHE A 171 -18.70 -26.81 -17.47
CA PHE A 171 -17.41 -27.32 -17.86
C PHE A 171 -16.48 -26.10 -17.88
N VAL A 172 -15.98 -25.73 -16.70
CA VAL A 172 -14.71 -25.03 -16.64
C VAL A 172 -13.75 -26.09 -17.12
N ASP A 173 -13.28 -25.94 -18.36
CA ASP A 173 -12.10 -26.67 -18.81
C ASP A 173 -11.09 -26.53 -17.67
N ARG A 174 -10.85 -27.64 -16.97
CA ARG A 174 -9.70 -27.75 -16.08
C ARG A 174 -8.51 -27.68 -17.01
N LEU A 175 -8.09 -26.47 -17.34
CA LEU A 175 -6.71 -26.21 -17.73
C LEU A 175 -5.92 -26.67 -16.52
N TYR A 176 -5.49 -27.93 -16.58
CA TYR A 176 -4.50 -28.46 -15.66
C TYR A 176 -3.37 -27.43 -15.65
N PHE A 177 -2.92 -27.04 -14.46
CA PHE A 177 -1.77 -26.14 -14.27
C PHE A 177 -0.45 -26.85 -14.65
N ASP A 178 -0.47 -27.65 -15.71
CA ASP A 178 0.68 -28.32 -16.29
C ASP A 178 1.05 -27.73 -17.66
N SER A 179 0.35 -26.68 -18.08
CA SER A 179 0.67 -25.86 -19.24
C SER A 179 2.02 -25.16 -19.07
N ALA A 180 2.69 -24.90 -20.19
CA ALA A 180 3.76 -23.90 -20.25
C ALA A 180 3.19 -22.49 -19.96
N PRO A 181 4.03 -21.49 -19.63
CA PRO A 181 3.59 -20.11 -19.52
C PRO A 181 2.84 -19.64 -20.78
N PRO A 182 1.93 -18.66 -20.65
CA PRO A 182 1.17 -18.14 -21.79
C PRO A 182 2.08 -17.68 -22.92
N LYS A 183 1.68 -17.98 -24.15
CA LYS A 183 2.39 -17.52 -25.36
C LYS A 183 2.26 -16.00 -25.52
N ALA A 184 3.16 -15.40 -26.30
CA ALA A 184 3.05 -13.97 -26.65
C ALA A 184 1.66 -13.64 -27.23
N GLY A 185 1.07 -12.55 -26.75
CA GLY A 185 -0.27 -12.09 -27.11
C GLY A 185 -1.43 -12.89 -26.50
N ALA A 186 -1.16 -13.94 -25.71
CA ALA A 186 -2.18 -14.73 -25.04
C ALA A 186 -2.33 -14.36 -23.56
N GLU A 187 -3.49 -14.68 -23.00
CA GLU A 187 -3.74 -14.73 -21.56
C GLU A 187 -4.34 -16.11 -21.24
N ASP A 188 -3.85 -16.74 -20.18
CA ASP A 188 -4.41 -18.02 -19.71
C ASP A 188 -4.95 -17.84 -18.30
N THR A 189 -6.19 -18.29 -18.07
CA THR A 189 -6.86 -18.24 -16.77
C THR A 189 -7.02 -19.64 -16.18
N TYR A 190 -6.64 -19.78 -14.92
CA TYR A 190 -6.69 -21.01 -14.15
C TYR A 190 -7.60 -20.82 -12.93
N ALA A 191 -8.29 -21.87 -12.51
CA ALA A 191 -8.99 -21.93 -11.23
C ALA A 191 -8.22 -22.86 -10.30
N LEU A 192 -7.57 -22.29 -9.28
CA LEU A 192 -6.63 -22.98 -8.41
C LEU A 192 -7.36 -23.72 -7.28
N THR A 193 -7.35 -25.04 -7.32
CA THR A 193 -8.13 -25.87 -6.40
C THR A 193 -7.60 -25.80 -4.98
N HIS A 194 -6.28 -25.72 -4.78
CA HIS A 194 -5.68 -25.58 -3.45
C HIS A 194 -5.83 -24.18 -2.86
N MET A 195 -6.24 -23.20 -3.67
CA MET A 195 -6.57 -21.83 -3.24
C MET A 195 -8.08 -21.56 -3.31
N ASN A 196 -8.93 -22.52 -2.92
CA ASN A 196 -10.38 -22.36 -2.89
C ASN A 196 -11.03 -21.97 -4.23
N ASN A 197 -10.49 -22.49 -5.34
CA ASN A 197 -10.85 -22.13 -6.72
C ASN A 197 -10.61 -20.66 -7.07
N LEU A 198 -9.58 -20.05 -6.49
CA LEU A 198 -9.14 -18.71 -6.85
C LEU A 198 -8.84 -18.66 -8.36
N LYS A 199 -9.44 -17.68 -9.05
CA LYS A 199 -9.17 -17.43 -10.46
C LYS A 199 -7.91 -16.61 -10.62
N VAL A 200 -6.95 -17.14 -11.36
CA VAL A 200 -5.67 -16.48 -11.64
C VAL A 200 -5.41 -16.48 -13.14
N THR A 201 -5.21 -15.31 -13.70
CA THR A 201 -4.86 -15.08 -15.11
C THR A 201 -3.38 -14.69 -15.21
N PHE A 202 -2.66 -15.28 -16.15
CA PHE A 202 -1.29 -14.88 -16.49
C PHE A 202 -1.26 -14.32 -17.90
N PHE A 203 -0.62 -13.17 -18.08
CA PHE A 203 -0.41 -12.57 -19.40
C PHE A 203 0.91 -13.03 -20.01
N GLY A 204 0.88 -13.37 -21.30
CA GLY A 204 2.08 -13.51 -22.11
C GLY A 204 2.59 -12.14 -22.60
N ALA A 205 3.76 -12.15 -23.24
CA ALA A 205 4.39 -10.94 -23.77
C ALA A 205 3.43 -10.20 -24.72
N SER A 206 3.19 -8.92 -24.47
CA SER A 206 2.41 -8.06 -25.36
C SER A 206 3.23 -7.53 -26.54
N ASP A 207 2.59 -6.82 -27.47
CA ASP A 207 3.28 -6.07 -28.53
C ASP A 207 3.95 -4.76 -28.04
N GLY A 208 3.75 -4.42 -26.76
CA GLY A 208 4.36 -3.25 -26.15
C GLY A 208 5.87 -3.41 -25.93
N PRO A 209 6.60 -2.31 -25.67
CA PRO A 209 8.01 -2.39 -25.32
C PRO A 209 8.27 -3.37 -24.17
N SER A 210 9.25 -4.24 -24.37
CA SER A 210 9.60 -5.32 -23.43
C SER A 210 8.47 -6.32 -23.12
N GLY A 211 7.42 -6.37 -23.94
CA GLY A 211 6.28 -7.27 -23.74
C GLY A 211 5.32 -6.84 -22.62
N LEU A 212 5.44 -5.60 -22.13
CA LEU A 212 4.68 -5.13 -20.97
C LEU A 212 3.16 -5.21 -21.18
N THR A 213 2.45 -5.90 -20.28
CA THR A 213 0.99 -5.91 -20.30
C THR A 213 0.43 -4.49 -20.18
N PRO A 214 -0.57 -4.10 -20.98
CA PRO A 214 -1.25 -2.81 -20.80
C PRO A 214 -1.85 -2.68 -19.40
N LEU A 215 -1.78 -1.47 -18.82
CA LEU A 215 -2.38 -1.21 -17.51
C LEU A 215 -3.90 -1.45 -17.53
N TYR A 216 -4.57 -1.10 -18.63
CA TYR A 216 -6.01 -1.31 -18.81
C TYR A 216 -6.30 -1.74 -20.24
N ASP A 217 -7.37 -2.49 -20.40
CA ASP A 217 -7.84 -2.94 -21.71
C ASP A 217 -8.74 -1.86 -22.34
N PRO A 218 -8.73 -1.70 -23.68
CA PRO A 218 -9.55 -0.70 -24.36
C PRO A 218 -11.05 -1.01 -24.33
N ARG A 219 -11.43 -2.28 -24.20
CA ARG A 219 -12.83 -2.75 -24.19
C ARG A 219 -13.02 -3.79 -23.07
N PRO A 220 -12.95 -3.36 -21.80
CA PRO A 220 -13.08 -4.26 -20.66
C PRO A 220 -14.51 -4.82 -20.58
N SER A 221 -14.65 -6.12 -20.28
CA SER A 221 -15.95 -6.77 -20.01
C SER A 221 -16.33 -6.74 -18.52
N LYS A 222 -15.38 -6.40 -17.66
CA LYS A 222 -15.50 -6.32 -16.20
C LYS A 222 -14.49 -5.31 -15.68
N ARG A 223 -14.75 -4.76 -14.49
CA ARG A 223 -13.84 -3.81 -13.83
C ARG A 223 -12.66 -4.53 -13.18
N ILE A 224 -11.48 -4.30 -13.73
CA ILE A 224 -10.21 -4.76 -13.20
C ILE A 224 -9.44 -3.55 -12.70
N ALA A 225 -9.09 -3.55 -11.41
CA ALA A 225 -8.29 -2.48 -10.82
C ALA A 225 -6.81 -2.84 -10.91
N THR A 226 -6.04 -2.04 -11.64
CA THR A 226 -4.60 -2.30 -11.80
C THR A 226 -3.83 -1.73 -10.64
N VAL A 227 -2.87 -2.50 -10.12
CA VAL A 227 -2.07 -2.17 -8.94
C VAL A 227 -0.80 -1.47 -9.37
N ASP A 228 -0.65 -0.23 -8.94
CA ASP A 228 0.59 0.52 -9.07
C ASP A 228 1.64 0.01 -8.07
N ALA A 229 2.85 -0.28 -8.58
CA ALA A 229 4.03 -0.60 -7.79
C ALA A 229 4.68 0.71 -7.31
N GLY A 230 4.10 1.24 -6.24
CA GLY A 230 4.35 2.57 -5.72
C GLY A 230 5.71 2.80 -5.07
N HIS A 231 6.01 4.08 -4.87
CA HIS A 231 7.15 4.58 -4.11
C HIS A 231 6.85 4.72 -2.60
N ASN A 232 7.86 4.58 -1.73
CA ASN A 232 7.73 4.76 -0.28
C ASN A 232 7.23 6.18 0.12
N ASP A 233 7.43 7.17 -0.75
CA ASP A 233 6.97 8.57 -0.54
C ASP A 233 5.55 8.84 -1.08
N LEU A 234 4.85 7.78 -1.52
CA LEU A 234 3.41 7.78 -1.82
C LEU A 234 2.99 8.64 -3.03
N TRP A 235 3.89 8.90 -3.97
CA TRP A 235 3.57 9.65 -5.18
C TRP A 235 3.41 8.74 -6.40
N ILE A 236 2.56 9.18 -7.33
CA ILE A 236 2.44 8.60 -8.67
C ILE A 236 3.38 9.35 -9.63
N GLY A 237 4.24 8.64 -10.38
CA GLY A 237 5.28 9.25 -11.21
C GLY A 237 6.49 8.36 -11.51
N GLY A 238 7.60 8.99 -11.89
CA GLY A 238 8.90 8.32 -11.99
C GLY A 238 8.98 7.34 -13.15
N GLY A 239 9.57 6.17 -12.91
CA GLY A 239 9.77 5.10 -13.91
C GLY A 239 9.00 3.82 -13.58
N GLY A 240 9.18 2.79 -14.41
CA GLY A 240 8.52 1.50 -14.25
C GLY A 240 6.99 1.59 -14.33
N VAL A 241 6.29 0.72 -13.58
CA VAL A 241 4.81 0.69 -13.53
C VAL A 241 4.25 2.03 -13.02
N ASN A 242 4.85 2.62 -12.00
CA ASN A 242 4.43 3.91 -11.44
C ASN A 242 4.55 5.06 -12.48
N GLY A 243 5.65 5.06 -13.25
CA GLY A 243 5.82 5.98 -14.37
C GLY A 243 4.76 5.78 -15.46
N ALA A 244 4.42 4.52 -15.75
CA ALA A 244 3.36 4.19 -16.72
C ALA A 244 1.97 4.68 -16.25
N PHE A 245 1.66 4.60 -14.96
CA PHE A 245 0.45 5.19 -14.39
C PHE A 245 0.41 6.71 -14.57
N ALA A 246 1.49 7.41 -14.21
CA ALA A 246 1.56 8.86 -14.37
C ALA A 246 1.43 9.30 -15.84
N ALA A 247 2.12 8.61 -16.75
CA ALA A 247 2.01 8.87 -18.18
C ALA A 247 0.58 8.65 -18.69
N MET A 248 -0.07 7.57 -18.28
CA MET A 248 -1.45 7.28 -18.63
C MET A 248 -2.42 8.36 -18.12
N LEU A 249 -2.32 8.76 -16.85
CA LEU A 249 -3.16 9.82 -16.28
C LEU A 249 -2.97 11.16 -16.99
N ARG A 250 -1.71 11.52 -17.29
CA ARG A 250 -1.36 12.73 -18.05
C ARG A 250 -1.98 12.71 -19.44
N ASN A 251 -1.80 11.62 -20.18
CA ASN A 251 -2.28 11.51 -21.56
C ASN A 251 -3.80 11.57 -21.62
N ARG A 252 -4.50 10.86 -20.73
CA ARG A 252 -5.97 10.93 -20.63
C ARG A 252 -6.47 12.31 -20.22
N GLY A 253 -5.78 12.97 -19.30
CA GLY A 253 -6.04 14.36 -18.97
C GLY A 253 -5.95 15.26 -20.21
N ALA A 254 -4.85 15.18 -20.95
CA ALA A 254 -4.64 15.98 -22.16
C ALA A 254 -5.72 15.75 -23.23
N GLU A 255 -6.09 14.50 -23.49
CA GLU A 255 -7.20 14.14 -24.40
C GLU A 255 -8.55 14.76 -23.99
N ASN A 256 -8.73 15.03 -22.69
CA ASN A 256 -9.95 15.62 -22.11
C ASN A 256 -9.78 17.11 -21.75
N ASN A 257 -8.80 17.81 -22.34
CA ASN A 257 -8.51 19.23 -22.10
C ASN A 257 -8.19 19.56 -20.63
N LEU A 258 -7.59 18.60 -19.91
CA LEU A 258 -7.07 18.76 -18.57
C LEU A 258 -5.54 18.69 -18.61
N GLU A 259 -4.88 19.85 -18.56
CA GLU A 259 -3.42 19.91 -18.54
C GLU A 259 -2.88 19.44 -17.18
N LEU A 260 -2.29 18.25 -17.17
CA LEU A 260 -1.61 17.67 -16.02
C LEU A 260 -0.12 17.56 -16.33
N ASN A 261 0.73 18.24 -15.57
CA ASN A 261 2.17 17.99 -15.64
C ASN A 261 2.59 16.94 -14.60
N ALA A 262 3.83 16.45 -14.72
CA ALA A 262 4.35 15.41 -13.85
C ALA A 262 4.41 15.83 -12.37
N SER A 263 4.72 17.10 -12.08
CA SER A 263 4.75 17.63 -10.71
C SER A 263 3.33 17.66 -10.11
N THR A 264 2.32 18.09 -10.87
CA THR A 264 0.92 18.10 -10.40
C THR A 264 0.44 16.70 -10.03
N ILE A 265 0.71 15.69 -10.87
CA ILE A 265 0.33 14.30 -10.56
C ILE A 265 1.06 13.82 -9.30
N ARG A 266 2.37 14.06 -9.23
CA ARG A 266 3.22 13.62 -8.11
C ARG A 266 2.79 14.25 -6.79
N GLU A 267 2.56 15.56 -6.77
CA GLU A 267 2.23 16.32 -5.55
C GLU A 267 0.81 16.03 -5.06
N ASP A 268 -0.17 16.00 -5.96
CA ASP A 268 -1.56 15.71 -5.62
C ASP A 268 -1.72 14.29 -5.08
N SER A 269 -1.18 13.30 -5.78
CA SER A 269 -1.23 11.90 -5.35
C SER A 269 -0.57 11.70 -3.98
N ALA A 270 0.61 12.27 -3.77
CA ALA A 270 1.30 12.16 -2.48
C ALA A 270 0.57 12.86 -1.35
N LYS A 271 -0.05 14.01 -1.60
CA LYS A 271 -0.89 14.69 -0.61
C LYS A 271 -2.07 13.79 -0.20
N VAL A 272 -2.82 13.30 -1.18
CA VAL A 272 -4.01 12.46 -0.96
C VAL A 272 -3.65 11.16 -0.23
N GLN A 273 -2.60 10.48 -0.67
CA GLN A 273 -2.19 9.20 -0.11
C GLN A 273 -1.59 9.34 1.30
N ARG A 274 -0.80 10.39 1.58
CA ARG A 274 -0.30 10.64 2.95
C ARG A 274 -1.43 10.87 3.94
N GLU A 275 -2.40 11.71 3.60
CA GLU A 275 -3.54 11.99 4.48
C GLU A 275 -4.38 10.71 4.72
N LEU A 276 -4.56 9.88 3.70
CA LEU A 276 -5.24 8.61 3.84
C LEU A 276 -4.45 7.59 4.67
N LEU A 277 -3.12 7.55 4.54
CA LEU A 277 -2.27 6.68 5.33
C LEU A 277 -2.40 6.99 6.83
N GLU A 278 -2.34 8.27 7.20
CA GLU A 278 -2.52 8.69 8.59
C GLU A 278 -3.84 8.18 9.18
N ARG A 279 -4.94 8.29 8.40
CA ARG A 279 -6.25 7.79 8.80
C ARG A 279 -6.29 6.27 8.92
N ALA A 280 -5.68 5.55 7.97
CA ALA A 280 -5.64 4.09 7.94
C ALA A 280 -4.81 3.52 9.10
N VAL A 281 -3.65 4.12 9.40
CA VAL A 281 -2.80 3.74 10.54
C VAL A 281 -3.49 4.03 11.88
N ALA A 282 -4.28 5.10 11.97
CA ALA A 282 -5.08 5.38 13.15
C ALA A 282 -6.26 4.40 13.33
N ASN A 283 -6.71 3.72 12.26
CA ASN A 283 -7.85 2.81 12.28
C ASN A 283 -7.55 1.50 11.51
N PRO A 284 -6.55 0.72 11.97
CA PRO A 284 -6.15 -0.50 11.28
C PRO A 284 -7.31 -1.50 11.24
N GLY A 285 -7.40 -2.27 10.16
CA GLY A 285 -8.50 -3.20 9.92
C GLY A 285 -9.75 -2.54 9.34
N THR A 286 -9.75 -1.23 9.10
CA THR A 286 -10.88 -0.50 8.50
C THR A 286 -10.49 0.15 7.18
N LEU A 287 -11.37 0.06 6.17
CA LEU A 287 -11.23 0.84 4.94
C LEU A 287 -11.61 2.30 5.21
N VAL A 288 -10.62 3.19 5.27
CA VAL A 288 -10.86 4.62 5.44
C VAL A 288 -11.15 5.27 4.08
N HIS A 289 -11.95 6.33 4.10
CA HIS A 289 -12.44 7.02 2.89
C HIS A 289 -12.19 8.53 2.99
N MET A 290 -11.90 9.13 1.84
CA MET A 290 -11.82 10.57 1.63
C MET A 290 -12.48 10.93 0.30
N HIS A 291 -13.42 11.88 0.35
CA HIS A 291 -14.03 12.42 -0.86
C HIS A 291 -13.09 13.44 -1.52
N THR A 292 -12.47 13.06 -2.62
CA THR A 292 -11.40 13.81 -3.30
C THR A 292 -11.86 14.59 -4.53
N GLY A 293 -13.09 14.37 -5.00
CA GLY A 293 -13.62 14.92 -6.24
C GLY A 293 -13.59 16.46 -6.34
N LYS A 294 -13.62 17.18 -5.21
CA LYS A 294 -13.52 18.64 -5.19
C LYS A 294 -12.08 19.17 -5.14
N THR A 295 -11.14 18.37 -4.64
CA THR A 295 -9.80 18.84 -4.26
C THR A 295 -8.69 18.25 -5.11
N SER A 296 -8.89 17.09 -5.72
CA SER A 296 -7.94 16.43 -6.62
C SER A 296 -8.41 16.57 -8.07
N PRO A 297 -7.52 16.86 -9.04
CA PRO A 297 -7.85 16.78 -10.46
C PRO A 297 -7.91 15.34 -10.97
N LEU A 298 -7.41 14.36 -10.21
CA LEU A 298 -7.29 12.95 -10.62
C LEU A 298 -8.41 12.09 -10.06
N PHE A 299 -8.73 12.27 -8.78
CA PHE A 299 -9.52 11.32 -8.02
C PHE A 299 -10.90 11.87 -7.68
N GLN A 300 -11.91 11.02 -7.86
CA GLN A 300 -13.29 11.26 -7.45
C GLN A 300 -13.49 10.90 -5.97
N ASP A 301 -13.02 9.72 -5.59
CA ASP A 301 -13.02 9.22 -4.21
C ASP A 301 -11.76 8.39 -3.98
N SER A 302 -11.21 8.46 -2.78
CA SER A 302 -9.96 7.77 -2.45
C SER A 302 -10.10 7.04 -1.11
N PHE A 303 -9.51 5.86 -1.04
CA PHE A 303 -9.58 4.97 0.10
C PHE A 303 -8.19 4.46 0.48
N ALA A 304 -8.02 4.08 1.74
CA ALA A 304 -6.83 3.36 2.19
C ALA A 304 -7.18 2.24 3.16
N TYR A 305 -6.33 1.23 3.17
CA TYR A 305 -6.40 0.13 4.10
C TYR A 305 -5.02 -0.34 4.52
N VAL A 306 -4.93 -0.67 5.80
CA VAL A 306 -3.92 -1.54 6.39
C VAL A 306 -4.63 -2.43 7.40
N ARG A 307 -4.36 -3.74 7.43
CA ARG A 307 -4.92 -4.63 8.47
C ARG A 307 -4.26 -4.35 9.81
N PHE A 308 -2.96 -4.06 9.76
CA PHE A 308 -2.15 -3.58 10.88
C PHE A 308 -1.13 -2.57 10.35
N ALA A 309 -0.67 -1.66 11.22
CA ALA A 309 0.17 -0.55 10.80
C ALA A 309 1.54 -1.02 10.25
N PRO A 310 2.11 -0.31 9.25
CA PRO A 310 3.49 -0.54 8.81
C PRO A 310 4.47 -0.45 9.98
N GLY A 311 5.48 -1.32 9.98
CA GLY A 311 6.48 -1.36 11.06
C GLY A 311 6.08 -2.16 12.30
N VAL A 312 4.86 -2.72 12.36
CA VAL A 312 4.43 -3.54 13.51
C VAL A 312 4.94 -4.97 13.42
N ALA A 313 4.92 -5.58 12.23
CA ALA A 313 5.31 -6.97 12.00
C ALA A 313 6.66 -7.12 11.28
N TRP A 314 7.32 -6.01 10.94
CA TRP A 314 8.61 -5.97 10.26
C TRP A 314 9.35 -4.67 10.60
N GLN A 315 10.66 -4.61 10.36
CA GLN A 315 11.43 -3.38 10.57
C GLN A 315 11.37 -2.45 9.33
N GLU A 316 10.88 -1.22 9.51
CA GLU A 316 10.84 -0.22 8.43
C GLU A 316 12.23 0.25 7.97
N SER A 317 13.23 0.18 8.85
CA SER A 317 14.63 0.51 8.49
C SER A 317 15.18 -0.43 7.43
N GLU A 318 14.66 -1.64 7.33
CA GLU A 318 15.08 -2.66 6.37
C GLU A 318 14.17 -2.69 5.14
N THR A 319 12.85 -2.82 5.38
CA THR A 319 11.84 -3.00 4.33
C THR A 319 11.48 -1.68 3.63
N GLY A 320 11.72 -0.54 4.26
CA GLY A 320 11.27 0.77 3.82
C GLY A 320 10.01 1.25 4.55
N LYS A 321 9.80 2.57 4.55
CA LYS A 321 8.63 3.20 5.17
C LYS A 321 7.35 2.89 4.40
N ASN A 322 6.24 2.86 5.12
CA ASN A 322 4.89 2.76 4.55
C ASN A 322 4.62 1.47 3.77
N VAL A 323 5.47 0.45 3.90
CA VAL A 323 5.32 -0.83 3.20
C VAL A 323 3.97 -1.46 3.56
N GLY A 324 3.35 -2.12 2.58
CA GLY A 324 2.09 -2.82 2.72
C GLY A 324 0.83 -1.95 2.75
N VAL A 325 0.94 -0.62 2.73
CA VAL A 325 -0.27 0.21 2.58
C VAL A 325 -0.94 -0.07 1.23
N ALA A 326 -2.27 -0.18 1.23
CA ALA A 326 -3.07 -0.29 0.02
C ALA A 326 -3.97 0.94 -0.11
N PHE A 327 -3.81 1.69 -1.20
CA PHE A 327 -4.75 2.74 -1.60
C PHE A 327 -5.60 2.27 -2.77
N LEU A 328 -6.85 2.71 -2.78
CA LEU A 328 -7.78 2.49 -3.87
C LEU A 328 -8.36 3.85 -4.28
N HIS A 329 -8.30 4.15 -5.57
CA HIS A 329 -8.78 5.43 -6.11
C HIS A 329 -9.83 5.20 -7.18
N LEU A 330 -10.99 5.86 -7.02
CA LEU A 330 -11.92 6.07 -8.11
C LEU A 330 -11.42 7.25 -8.94
N LEU A 331 -11.08 6.99 -10.21
CA LEU A 331 -10.60 7.99 -11.14
C LEU A 331 -11.74 8.87 -11.64
N LYS A 332 -11.44 10.15 -11.88
CA LYS A 332 -12.38 11.04 -12.56
C LYS A 332 -12.56 10.63 -14.03
N PRO A 333 -13.72 10.91 -14.64
CA PRO A 333 -13.95 10.62 -16.05
C PRO A 333 -12.87 11.20 -16.98
N SER A 334 -12.37 12.40 -16.68
CA SER A 334 -11.33 13.10 -17.47
C SER A 334 -9.98 12.39 -17.50
N VAL A 335 -9.72 11.45 -16.60
CA VAL A 335 -8.46 10.68 -16.54
C VAL A 335 -8.71 9.17 -16.59
N THR A 336 -9.94 8.75 -16.88
CA THR A 336 -10.30 7.33 -16.95
C THR A 336 -9.77 6.71 -18.24
N PRO A 337 -8.98 5.61 -18.17
CA PRO A 337 -8.45 4.94 -19.34
C PRO A 337 -9.53 4.55 -20.36
N TYR A 338 -9.36 5.02 -21.60
CA TYR A 338 -10.26 4.78 -22.73
C TYR A 338 -11.69 5.34 -22.53
N GLY A 339 -11.92 6.16 -21.50
CA GLY A 339 -13.26 6.61 -21.12
C GLY A 339 -14.20 5.48 -20.68
N ALA A 340 -13.68 4.27 -20.46
CA ALA A 340 -14.49 3.11 -20.08
C ALA A 340 -14.80 3.11 -18.58
N ALA A 341 -16.06 3.01 -18.21
CA ALA A 341 -16.51 3.07 -16.82
C ALA A 341 -15.92 1.92 -15.96
N GLU A 342 -15.54 0.81 -16.59
CA GLU A 342 -14.90 -0.35 -15.96
C GLU A 342 -13.41 -0.12 -15.67
N ASN A 343 -12.77 0.91 -16.25
CA ASN A 343 -11.36 1.24 -16.01
C ASN A 343 -11.19 2.36 -14.98
N ASN A 344 -12.26 2.78 -14.31
CA ASN A 344 -12.27 3.95 -13.42
C ASN A 344 -11.68 3.69 -12.03
N VAL A 345 -10.94 2.60 -11.82
CA VAL A 345 -10.37 2.25 -10.50
C VAL A 345 -8.92 1.84 -10.64
N MET A 346 -8.06 2.46 -9.85
CA MET A 346 -6.68 2.01 -9.65
C MET A 346 -6.40 1.67 -8.19
N LEU A 347 -5.40 0.82 -7.98
CA LEU A 347 -4.81 0.55 -6.67
C LEU A 347 -3.38 1.09 -6.66
N TYR A 348 -2.87 1.42 -5.48
CA TYR A 348 -1.47 1.76 -5.26
C TYR A 348 -0.99 1.06 -4.00
N THR A 349 0.21 0.48 -4.04
CA THR A 349 0.81 -0.13 -2.86
C THR A 349 2.32 0.07 -2.80
N VAL A 350 2.90 -0.13 -1.62
CA VAL A 350 4.33 -0.02 -1.39
C VAL A 350 4.88 -1.40 -1.04
N ALA A 351 5.67 -1.98 -1.95
CA ALA A 351 6.31 -3.27 -1.72
C ALA A 351 7.56 -3.13 -0.81
N PRO A 352 7.95 -4.20 -0.08
CA PRO A 352 9.18 -4.19 0.70
C PRO A 352 10.43 -4.11 -0.20
N ARG A 353 11.49 -3.47 0.31
CA ARG A 353 12.82 -3.45 -0.30
C ARG A 353 13.48 -4.83 -0.19
N GLY A 354 14.01 -5.34 -1.28
CA GLY A 354 14.63 -6.67 -1.35
C GLY A 354 15.93 -6.80 -0.57
N SER A 355 16.52 -5.71 -0.10
CA SER A 355 17.66 -5.71 0.83
C SER A 355 17.30 -6.09 2.27
N ALA A 356 16.01 -6.11 2.64
CA ALA A 356 15.58 -6.56 3.96
C ALA A 356 15.92 -8.03 4.18
N ASN A 357 16.09 -8.43 5.44
CA ASN A 357 16.25 -9.84 5.80
C ASN A 357 15.02 -10.67 5.37
N ASP A 358 15.20 -11.99 5.23
CA ASP A 358 14.16 -12.86 4.65
C ASP A 358 12.86 -12.90 5.46
N GLU A 359 12.94 -12.85 6.80
CA GLU A 359 11.77 -12.89 7.69
C GLU A 359 10.94 -11.61 7.58
N ASP A 360 11.59 -10.44 7.66
CA ASP A 360 10.93 -9.15 7.50
C ASP A 360 10.39 -8.97 6.08
N TYR A 361 11.15 -9.40 5.07
CA TYR A 361 10.71 -9.33 3.67
C TYR A 361 9.47 -10.20 3.45
N ALA A 362 9.50 -11.46 3.89
CA ALA A 362 8.37 -12.38 3.73
C ALA A 362 7.11 -11.86 4.43
N SER A 363 7.24 -11.43 5.69
CA SER A 363 6.14 -10.89 6.48
C SER A 363 5.52 -9.65 5.83
N ALA A 364 6.37 -8.72 5.37
CA ALA A 364 5.91 -7.50 4.72
C ALA A 364 5.29 -7.77 3.34
N TYR A 365 5.82 -8.71 2.56
CA TYR A 365 5.30 -9.05 1.24
C TYR A 365 3.92 -9.70 1.33
N VAL A 366 3.77 -10.71 2.19
CA VAL A 366 2.49 -11.40 2.41
C VAL A 366 1.44 -10.41 2.92
N ALA A 367 1.80 -9.53 3.86
CA ALA A 367 0.91 -8.47 4.34
C ALA A 367 0.50 -7.49 3.24
N THR A 368 1.40 -7.17 2.30
CA THR A 368 1.10 -6.30 1.16
C THR A 368 -0.01 -6.90 0.28
N ILE A 369 0.07 -8.20 -0.01
CA ILE A 369 -0.96 -8.91 -0.78
C ILE A 369 -2.28 -9.01 0.00
N ASP A 370 -2.23 -9.38 1.29
CA ASP A 370 -3.40 -9.41 2.20
C ASP A 370 -4.10 -8.05 2.24
N HIS A 371 -3.36 -6.95 2.37
CA HIS A 371 -3.92 -5.61 2.41
C HIS A 371 -4.57 -5.19 1.08
N LEU A 372 -3.99 -5.52 -0.07
CA LEU A 372 -4.63 -5.26 -1.38
C LEU A 372 -5.98 -5.99 -1.49
N TYR A 373 -6.01 -7.27 -1.16
CA TYR A 373 -7.22 -8.08 -1.14
C TYR A 373 -8.27 -7.54 -0.17
N GLY A 374 -7.85 -7.20 1.04
CA GLY A 374 -8.71 -6.62 2.07
C GLY A 374 -9.32 -5.32 1.60
N ALA A 375 -8.51 -4.41 1.04
CA ALA A 375 -8.96 -3.12 0.53
C ALA A 375 -10.09 -3.28 -0.50
N VAL A 376 -9.89 -4.13 -1.50
CA VAL A 376 -10.90 -4.41 -2.54
C VAL A 376 -12.14 -5.09 -1.96
N THR A 377 -11.95 -6.07 -1.08
CA THR A 377 -13.05 -6.81 -0.46
C THR A 377 -13.96 -5.91 0.37
N MET A 378 -13.39 -4.99 1.16
CA MET A 378 -14.19 -4.04 1.92
C MET A 378 -14.79 -2.97 1.01
N PHE A 379 -14.04 -2.49 0.01
CA PHE A 379 -14.56 -1.49 -0.93
C PHE A 379 -15.82 -2.01 -1.62
N ASN A 380 -15.78 -3.25 -2.13
CA ASN A 380 -16.91 -3.92 -2.78
C ASN A 380 -18.15 -4.10 -1.88
N LYS A 381 -18.02 -3.94 -0.55
CA LYS A 381 -19.14 -3.95 0.40
C LYS A 381 -19.75 -2.56 0.64
N THR A 382 -19.07 -1.48 0.23
CA THR A 382 -19.58 -0.11 0.35
C THR A 382 -20.63 0.20 -0.75
N PRO A 383 -21.49 1.22 -0.59
CA PRO A 383 -22.38 1.66 -1.68
C PRO A 383 -21.63 2.03 -2.96
N LEU A 384 -20.48 2.71 -2.84
CA LEU A 384 -19.64 3.06 -3.98
C LEU A 384 -19.06 1.83 -4.68
N GLY A 385 -18.65 0.81 -3.93
CA GLY A 385 -18.16 -0.45 -4.48
C GLY A 385 -19.26 -1.38 -4.98
N GLN A 386 -20.53 -1.21 -4.56
CA GLN A 386 -21.64 -1.88 -5.24
C GLN A 386 -21.89 -1.28 -6.63
N ALA A 387 -21.81 0.05 -6.76
CA ALA A 387 -21.92 0.74 -8.04
C ALA A 387 -20.67 0.55 -8.94
N ASN A 388 -19.49 0.42 -8.33
CA ASN A 388 -18.20 0.28 -9.02
C ASN A 388 -17.53 -1.03 -8.64
N ARG A 389 -18.27 -2.15 -8.65
CA ARG A 389 -17.75 -3.44 -8.20
C ARG A 389 -16.50 -3.84 -8.97
N ILE A 390 -15.43 -4.14 -8.24
CA ILE A 390 -14.16 -4.62 -8.74
C ILE A 390 -14.22 -6.14 -8.80
N ALA A 391 -14.05 -6.70 -10.01
CA ALA A 391 -14.11 -8.14 -10.25
C ALA A 391 -12.73 -8.82 -10.10
N GLY A 392 -11.65 -8.07 -10.30
CA GLY A 392 -10.30 -8.57 -10.17
C GLY A 392 -9.27 -7.45 -10.06
N ILE A 393 -8.04 -7.84 -9.74
CA ILE A 393 -6.89 -6.94 -9.69
C ILE A 393 -5.81 -7.38 -10.67
N ARG A 394 -5.21 -6.42 -11.37
CA ARG A 394 -4.07 -6.66 -12.27
C ARG A 394 -2.79 -6.24 -11.57
N LEU A 395 -1.90 -7.21 -11.35
CA LEU A 395 -0.73 -7.12 -10.49
C LEU A 395 0.56 -7.21 -11.33
N PRO A 396 1.52 -6.30 -11.15
CA PRO A 396 2.90 -6.59 -11.51
C PRO A 396 3.51 -7.56 -10.49
N VAL A 397 4.73 -8.04 -10.74
CA VAL A 397 5.56 -8.67 -9.69
C VAL A 397 6.00 -7.56 -8.72
N LEU A 398 5.25 -7.39 -7.62
CA LEU A 398 5.54 -6.36 -6.61
C LEU A 398 6.96 -6.53 -6.08
N GLY A 399 7.68 -5.42 -5.89
CA GLY A 399 9.08 -5.47 -5.47
C GLY A 399 10.08 -5.98 -6.54
N GLY A 400 9.64 -6.45 -7.72
CA GLY A 400 10.49 -7.10 -8.73
C GLY A 400 11.37 -6.16 -9.57
N GLY A 401 11.06 -4.87 -9.58
CA GLY A 401 11.83 -3.83 -10.29
C GLY A 401 12.99 -3.27 -9.47
N ILE A 402 13.12 -1.94 -9.42
CA ILE A 402 14.18 -1.23 -8.68
C ILE A 402 14.20 -1.58 -7.18
N PHE A 403 13.07 -1.98 -6.62
CA PHE A 403 12.93 -2.36 -5.21
C PHE A 403 13.54 -3.73 -4.89
N ARG A 404 13.89 -4.55 -5.89
CA ARG A 404 14.35 -5.92 -5.70
C ARG A 404 15.75 -6.01 -5.10
N GLY A 405 16.62 -5.04 -5.38
CA GLY A 405 18.04 -5.15 -5.07
C GLY A 405 18.61 -6.49 -5.59
N ALA A 406 19.24 -7.27 -4.71
CA ALA A 406 19.83 -8.56 -5.03
C ALA A 406 18.87 -9.76 -4.87
N ARG A 407 17.64 -9.57 -4.40
CA ARG A 407 16.69 -10.67 -4.12
C ARG A 407 16.26 -11.37 -5.41
N SER A 408 16.07 -12.69 -5.40
CA SER A 408 15.67 -13.44 -6.60
C SER A 408 14.19 -13.22 -6.94
N LEU A 409 13.85 -13.22 -8.24
CA LEU A 409 12.45 -13.13 -8.68
C LEU A 409 11.64 -14.38 -8.31
N ASP A 410 12.30 -15.53 -8.17
CA ASP A 410 11.67 -16.78 -7.72
C ASP A 410 11.15 -16.66 -6.29
N SER A 411 11.97 -16.09 -5.38
CA SER A 411 11.55 -15.83 -3.99
C SER A 411 10.36 -14.87 -3.93
N LEU A 412 10.32 -13.86 -4.79
CA LEU A 412 9.16 -12.97 -4.90
C LEU A 412 7.93 -13.71 -5.42
N GLY A 413 8.10 -14.59 -6.40
CA GLY A 413 7.03 -15.45 -6.92
C GLY A 413 6.42 -16.34 -5.84
N GLU A 414 7.26 -17.02 -5.06
CA GLU A 414 6.83 -17.89 -3.95
C GLU A 414 6.04 -17.12 -2.89
N LEU A 415 6.56 -15.97 -2.45
CA LEU A 415 5.87 -15.11 -1.48
C LEU A 415 4.57 -14.53 -2.02
N ASN A 416 4.53 -14.25 -3.32
CA ASN A 416 3.34 -13.77 -3.98
C ASN A 416 2.24 -14.86 -4.04
N ALA A 417 2.60 -16.10 -4.37
CA ALA A 417 1.67 -17.23 -4.35
C ALA A 417 1.18 -17.53 -2.92
N ALA A 418 2.08 -17.53 -1.93
CA ALA A 418 1.72 -17.70 -0.52
C ALA A 418 0.77 -16.60 -0.03
N GLY A 419 1.10 -15.34 -0.29
CA GLY A 419 0.26 -14.20 0.09
C GLY A 419 -1.11 -14.21 -0.58
N ALA A 420 -1.21 -14.63 -1.84
CA ALA A 420 -2.49 -14.79 -2.54
C ALA A 420 -3.33 -15.91 -1.92
N GLY A 421 -2.72 -17.05 -1.59
CA GLY A 421 -3.39 -18.17 -0.92
C GLY A 421 -3.93 -17.77 0.47
N GLU A 422 -3.11 -17.10 1.28
CA GLU A 422 -3.53 -16.59 2.60
C GLU A 422 -4.65 -15.56 2.48
N ALA A 423 -4.51 -14.59 1.58
CA ALA A 423 -5.53 -13.56 1.36
C ALA A 423 -6.86 -14.17 0.88
N ALA A 424 -6.81 -15.17 -0.02
CA ALA A 424 -8.00 -15.88 -0.48
C ALA A 424 -8.66 -16.72 0.63
N ALA A 425 -7.87 -17.32 1.54
CA ALA A 425 -8.41 -18.00 2.71
C ALA A 425 -9.07 -17.01 3.70
N HIS A 426 -8.51 -15.82 3.84
CA HIS A 426 -8.97 -14.80 4.78
C HIS A 426 -10.22 -14.05 4.28
N TYR A 427 -10.24 -13.62 3.02
CA TYR A 427 -11.29 -12.77 2.45
C TYR A 427 -12.24 -13.51 1.48
N GLY A 428 -11.91 -14.73 1.11
CA GLY A 428 -12.61 -15.54 0.11
C GLY A 428 -12.03 -15.39 -1.30
N ALA A 429 -12.25 -16.41 -2.15
CA ALA A 429 -11.68 -16.53 -3.49
C ALA A 429 -12.49 -15.82 -4.61
N SER A 430 -13.32 -14.84 -4.27
CA SER A 430 -14.21 -14.18 -5.24
C SER A 430 -13.54 -13.12 -6.12
N LEU A 431 -12.34 -12.66 -5.73
CA LEU A 431 -11.55 -11.67 -6.45
C LEU A 431 -10.58 -12.37 -7.39
N GLU A 432 -10.66 -12.09 -8.69
CA GLU A 432 -9.71 -12.62 -9.67
C GLU A 432 -8.36 -11.89 -9.58
N LEU A 433 -7.27 -12.65 -9.74
CA LEU A 433 -5.92 -12.09 -9.90
C LEU A 433 -5.50 -12.16 -11.36
N GLN A 434 -4.90 -11.09 -11.88
CA GLN A 434 -4.28 -11.10 -13.19
C GLN A 434 -2.82 -10.65 -13.07
N TYR A 435 -1.87 -11.49 -13.41
CA TYR A 435 -0.45 -11.15 -13.35
C TYR A 435 0.04 -10.64 -14.68
N MET A 436 0.51 -9.39 -14.68
CA MET A 436 1.17 -8.77 -15.82
C MET A 436 2.39 -9.60 -16.23
N TYR A 437 2.67 -9.60 -17.53
CA TYR A 437 3.77 -10.33 -18.11
C TYR A 437 5.11 -9.94 -17.47
N ASP A 438 5.87 -10.97 -17.09
CA ASP A 438 7.27 -10.88 -16.74
C ASP A 438 8.02 -11.96 -17.54
N ASN A 439 9.23 -11.65 -18.01
CA ASN A 439 9.98 -12.56 -18.88
C ASN A 439 10.58 -13.76 -18.16
N THR A 440 10.59 -13.76 -16.82
CA THR A 440 11.10 -14.87 -16.00
C THR A 440 10.02 -15.91 -15.70
N ASN A 441 8.73 -15.53 -15.81
CA ASN A 441 7.59 -16.34 -15.41
C ASN A 441 7.69 -16.82 -13.95
N SER A 442 8.32 -16.04 -13.07
CA SER A 442 8.60 -16.47 -11.70
C SER A 442 7.31 -16.63 -10.90
N VAL A 443 6.35 -15.71 -11.09
CA VAL A 443 5.03 -15.80 -10.45
C VAL A 443 4.25 -16.98 -11.00
N PHE A 444 4.22 -17.18 -12.32
CA PHE A 444 3.58 -18.34 -12.93
C PHE A 444 4.11 -19.67 -12.36
N THR A 445 5.44 -19.80 -12.28
CA THR A 445 6.11 -21.00 -11.75
C THR A 445 5.75 -21.23 -10.28
N ALA A 446 5.76 -20.17 -9.46
CA ALA A 446 5.40 -20.29 -8.05
C ALA A 446 3.94 -20.73 -7.83
N PHE A 447 2.99 -20.22 -8.62
CA PHE A 447 1.61 -20.68 -8.56
C PHE A 447 1.45 -22.12 -9.05
N LYS A 448 2.23 -22.53 -10.07
CA LYS A 448 2.29 -23.93 -10.52
C LYS A 448 2.73 -24.84 -9.38
N ASP A 449 3.83 -24.48 -8.74
CA ASP A 449 4.40 -25.26 -7.66
C ASP A 449 3.44 -25.33 -6.47
N TYR A 450 2.76 -24.23 -6.14
CA TYR A 450 1.75 -24.19 -5.08
C TYR A 450 0.55 -25.10 -5.39
N GLU A 451 0.04 -25.12 -6.63
CA GLU A 451 -1.08 -25.98 -7.02
C GLU A 451 -0.67 -27.46 -7.13
N SER A 452 0.62 -27.75 -7.32
CA SER A 452 1.13 -29.13 -7.39
C SER A 452 1.39 -29.79 -6.03
N LYS A 453 1.56 -28.99 -4.98
CA LYS A 453 1.74 -29.42 -3.59
C LYS A 453 0.41 -29.72 -2.94
#